data_AF-A0A5B8N0M9-F1
#
_entry.id   AF-A0A5B8N0M9-F1
#
_cell.length_a   1.000
_cell.length_b   1.000
_cell.length_c   1.000
_cell.angle_alpha   90.00
_cell.angle_beta   90.00
_cell.angle_gamma   90.00
#
_symmetry.space_group_name_H-M   'P 1'
#
loop_
_entity.id
_entity.type
_entity.pdbx_description
1 polymer ?
#
loop_
_entity_poly.entity_id
_entity_poly.type
_entity_poly.pdbx_seq_one_letter_code
_entity_poly.pdbx_strand_id
1 'polypeptide(L)'
;MNVTGQIGKFAAKRQRDAIAQRMKEGMNFGNSSKVDWEDYNYPPLLQIIHFSLDDIEDAQAKSAVRWAHMSYRFVCFTLLFNIAATLVLVSSGAKGSFLNVLYSIFNFIIVSLVGLYSFYNAYKGLATNNMSMSLKYIMIQCLTIVFMVVSVSAYGANFNGLGSLKKANNASSKIKQMWVAWVIVESIMWIINLCTGIYSALKVQQNRREGRPTAFPLTENPT
;
A
#
# COMPACT_ATOMS: atom_id res chain seq x y z
N MET A 1 -67.69 24.58 4.23
CA MET A 1 -66.60 23.70 4.71
C MET A 1 -65.30 24.15 4.06
N ASN A 2 -64.30 24.52 4.87
CA ASN A 2 -63.10 25.23 4.42
C ASN A 2 -61.99 24.22 4.04
N VAL A 3 -62.09 23.64 2.84
CA VAL A 3 -61.23 22.54 2.34
C VAL A 3 -59.77 22.99 2.17
N THR A 4 -59.53 24.26 1.86
CA THR A 4 -58.19 24.86 1.69
C THR A 4 -57.35 24.84 2.98
N GLY A 5 -57.98 24.91 4.16
CA GLY A 5 -57.28 24.85 5.44
C GLY A 5 -56.73 23.47 5.81
N GLN A 6 -57.31 22.39 5.28
CA GLN A 6 -56.83 21.03 5.56
C GLN A 6 -55.61 20.66 4.73
N ILE A 7 -55.55 21.08 3.45
CA ILE A 7 -54.44 20.76 2.54
C ILE A 7 -53.12 21.37 3.04
N GLY A 8 -53.14 22.60 3.56
CA GLY A 8 -51.96 23.26 4.12
C GLY A 8 -51.38 22.54 5.35
N LYS A 9 -52.23 21.95 6.20
CA LYS A 9 -51.79 21.21 7.39
C LYS A 9 -51.07 19.90 7.04
N PHE A 10 -51.48 19.23 5.95
CA PHE A 10 -50.80 18.01 5.49
C PHE A 10 -49.43 18.30 4.87
N ALA A 11 -49.28 19.37 4.09
CA ALA A 11 -47.99 19.75 3.51
C ALA A 11 -46.96 20.12 4.59
N ALA A 12 -47.37 20.92 5.59
CA ALA A 12 -46.50 21.31 6.70
C ALA A 12 -46.06 20.11 7.55
N LYS A 13 -46.92 19.11 7.74
CA LYS A 13 -46.58 17.88 8.47
C LYS A 13 -45.52 17.06 7.74
N ARG A 14 -45.68 16.81 6.43
CA ARG A 14 -44.70 16.06 5.62
C ARG A 14 -43.32 16.71 5.61
N GLN A 15 -43.26 18.04 5.54
CA GLN A 15 -41.97 18.74 5.54
C GLN A 15 -41.26 18.61 6.89
N ARG A 16 -41.98 18.69 8.01
CA ARG A 16 -41.41 18.46 9.35
C ARG A 16 -40.94 17.02 9.54
N ASP A 17 -41.73 16.05 9.08
CA ASP A 17 -41.37 14.63 9.18
C ASP A 17 -40.10 14.33 8.36
N ALA A 18 -39.97 14.91 7.15
CA ALA A 18 -38.76 14.79 6.33
C ALA A 18 -37.53 15.45 6.97
N ILE A 19 -37.69 16.62 7.61
CA ILE A 19 -36.58 17.28 8.34
C ILE A 19 -36.19 16.46 9.58
N ALA A 20 -37.16 15.96 10.34
CA ALA A 20 -36.90 15.13 11.51
C ALA A 20 -36.23 13.81 11.14
N GLN A 21 -36.61 13.21 10.01
CA GLN A 21 -35.96 12.02 9.47
C GLN A 21 -34.50 12.33 9.07
N ARG A 22 -34.25 13.43 8.35
CA ARG A 22 -32.89 13.87 8.01
C ARG A 22 -32.05 14.21 9.24
N MET A 23 -32.65 14.75 10.30
CA MET A 23 -31.95 15.01 11.57
C MET A 23 -31.64 13.71 12.33
N LYS A 24 -32.54 12.71 12.32
CA LYS A 24 -32.28 11.39 12.90
C LYS A 24 -31.21 10.64 12.11
N GLU A 25 -31.28 10.66 10.79
CA GLU A 25 -30.24 10.13 9.91
C GLU A 25 -28.91 10.86 10.17
N GLY A 26 -28.93 12.19 10.29
CA GLY A 26 -27.80 13.04 10.69
C GLY A 26 -27.20 12.71 12.06
N MET A 27 -28.03 12.44 13.08
CA MET A 27 -27.59 12.11 14.45
C MET A 27 -27.05 10.67 14.55
N ASN A 28 -27.52 9.75 13.72
CA ASN A 28 -26.96 8.39 13.65
C ASN A 28 -25.57 8.33 12.99
N PHE A 29 -25.11 9.39 12.31
CA PHE A 29 -23.71 9.50 11.88
C PHE A 29 -22.73 9.74 13.05
N GLY A 30 -23.22 9.99 14.27
CA GLY A 30 -22.38 10.18 15.46
C GLY A 30 -21.80 8.89 16.05
N ASN A 31 -22.20 7.73 15.55
CA ASN A 31 -21.70 6.41 15.97
C ASN A 31 -20.75 5.77 14.94
N SER A 32 -20.16 6.56 14.02
CA SER A 32 -18.94 6.13 13.34
C SER A 32 -17.93 5.84 14.45
N SER A 33 -17.60 4.58 14.67
CA SER A 33 -16.60 4.14 15.65
C SER A 33 -15.37 5.02 15.49
N LYS A 34 -15.12 5.89 16.48
CA LYS A 34 -13.99 6.80 16.45
C LYS A 34 -12.73 5.95 16.38
N VAL A 35 -12.11 5.90 15.20
CA VAL A 35 -10.89 5.11 14.96
C VAL A 35 -9.81 5.63 15.90
N ASP A 36 -9.25 4.74 16.72
CA ASP A 36 -8.16 5.07 17.63
C ASP A 36 -6.83 4.97 16.88
N TRP A 37 -6.38 6.08 16.30
CA TRP A 37 -5.14 6.14 15.53
C TRP A 37 -3.88 5.91 16.38
N GLU A 38 -4.00 5.92 17.71
CA GLU A 38 -2.90 5.70 18.65
C GLU A 38 -2.79 4.23 19.09
N ASP A 39 -3.67 3.33 18.64
CA ASP A 39 -3.52 1.88 18.83
C ASP A 39 -2.45 1.31 17.88
N TYR A 40 -1.19 1.54 18.21
CA TYR A 40 -0.05 1.06 17.43
C TYR A 40 0.07 -0.46 17.51
N ASN A 41 -0.27 -1.15 16.42
CA ASN A 41 -0.38 -2.61 16.38
C ASN A 41 0.38 -3.28 15.21
N TYR A 42 0.98 -2.49 14.31
CA TYR A 42 1.62 -3.00 13.10
C TYR A 42 2.97 -2.29 12.76
N PRO A 43 3.96 -2.96 12.14
CA PRO A 43 4.02 -4.40 11.92
C PRO A 43 4.16 -5.16 13.25
N PRO A 44 3.84 -6.46 13.29
CA PRO A 44 4.00 -7.26 14.51
C PRO A 44 5.42 -7.09 15.06
N LEU A 45 5.55 -7.07 16.39
CA LEU A 45 6.79 -6.83 17.15
C LEU A 45 7.27 -5.38 17.19
N LEU A 46 7.11 -4.58 16.13
CA LEU A 46 7.57 -3.18 16.11
C LEU A 46 6.49 -2.18 16.49
N GLN A 47 5.21 -2.46 16.19
CA GLN A 47 4.07 -1.65 16.61
C GLN A 47 4.29 -0.14 16.33
N ILE A 48 4.55 0.21 15.08
CA ILE A 48 4.92 1.59 14.66
C ILE A 48 3.71 2.35 14.12
N ILE A 49 2.71 1.65 13.58
CA ILE A 49 1.48 2.22 13.02
C ILE A 49 0.26 1.47 13.54
N HIS A 50 -0.87 2.16 13.61
CA HIS A 50 -2.18 1.54 13.67
C HIS A 50 -2.57 0.98 12.30
N PHE A 51 -3.08 -0.25 12.25
CA PHE A 51 -3.68 -0.86 11.07
C PHE A 51 -4.80 -1.83 11.44
N SER A 52 -6.05 -1.44 11.14
CA SER A 52 -7.19 -2.35 11.14
C SER A 52 -8.00 -2.20 9.85
N LEU A 53 -8.36 -3.33 9.23
CA LEU A 53 -9.23 -3.31 8.05
C LEU A 53 -10.67 -2.92 8.40
N ASP A 54 -11.05 -2.97 9.68
CA ASP A 54 -12.40 -2.64 10.12
C ASP A 54 -12.63 -1.14 10.24
N ASP A 55 -11.57 -0.33 10.18
CA ASP A 55 -11.66 1.14 10.13
C ASP A 55 -12.17 1.67 8.78
N ILE A 56 -12.35 0.79 7.80
CA ILE A 56 -12.79 1.14 6.45
C ILE A 56 -14.18 0.57 6.23
N GLU A 57 -15.22 1.39 6.15
CA GLU A 57 -16.58 0.86 5.94
C GLU A 57 -16.79 0.27 4.54
N ASP A 58 -16.19 0.88 3.52
CA ASP A 58 -16.38 0.49 2.11
C ASP A 58 -15.60 -0.79 1.74
N ALA A 59 -16.32 -1.83 1.29
CA ALA A 59 -15.72 -3.11 0.93
C ALA A 59 -14.72 -3.02 -0.23
N GLN A 60 -14.93 -2.09 -1.17
CA GLN A 60 -14.01 -1.89 -2.29
C GLN A 60 -12.71 -1.22 -1.82
N ALA A 61 -12.81 -0.21 -0.95
CA ALA A 61 -11.65 0.38 -0.27
C ALA A 61 -10.89 -0.64 0.60
N LYS A 62 -11.58 -1.50 1.38
CA LYS A 62 -10.94 -2.62 2.12
C LYS A 62 -10.12 -3.51 1.18
N SER A 63 -10.69 -3.86 0.03
CA SER A 63 -10.01 -4.67 -0.99
C SER A 63 -8.77 -3.96 -1.53
N ALA A 64 -8.86 -2.66 -1.85
CA ALA A 64 -7.72 -1.87 -2.31
C ALA A 64 -6.57 -1.85 -1.29
N VAL A 65 -6.88 -1.67 0.00
CA VAL A 65 -5.87 -1.70 1.08
C VAL A 65 -5.24 -3.08 1.23
N ARG A 66 -6.01 -4.17 1.11
CA ARG A 66 -5.45 -5.54 1.10
C ARG A 66 -4.43 -5.72 -0.03
N TRP A 67 -4.74 -5.23 -1.24
CA TRP A 67 -3.82 -5.32 -2.37
C TRP A 67 -2.57 -4.46 -2.19
N ALA A 68 -2.70 -3.25 -1.64
CA ALA A 68 -1.55 -2.41 -1.28
C ALA A 68 -0.65 -3.11 -0.24
N HIS A 69 -1.26 -3.73 0.78
CA HIS A 69 -0.54 -4.50 1.80
C HIS A 69 0.14 -5.75 1.23
N MET A 70 -0.53 -6.49 0.34
CA MET A 70 0.05 -7.63 -0.37
C MET A 70 1.24 -7.20 -1.23
N SER A 71 1.12 -6.09 -1.97
CA SER A 71 2.24 -5.53 -2.73
C SER A 71 3.43 -5.22 -1.84
N TYR A 72 3.20 -4.57 -0.68
CA TYR A 72 4.25 -4.30 0.29
C TYR A 72 4.94 -5.58 0.78
N ARG A 73 4.15 -6.59 1.17
CA ARG A 73 4.67 -7.87 1.67
C ARG A 73 5.47 -8.64 0.61
N PHE A 74 5.00 -8.69 -0.63
CA PHE A 74 5.74 -9.36 -1.70
C PHE A 74 7.06 -8.65 -2.01
N VAL A 75 7.12 -7.31 -1.97
CA VAL A 75 8.39 -6.58 -2.13
C VAL A 75 9.36 -6.92 -1.00
N CYS A 76 8.92 -6.91 0.25
CA CYS A 76 9.75 -7.30 1.39
C CYS A 76 10.28 -8.73 1.25
N PHE A 77 9.40 -9.67 0.85
CA PHE A 77 9.77 -11.07 0.65
C PHE A 77 10.78 -11.24 -0.49
N THR A 78 10.60 -10.55 -1.62
CA THR A 78 11.55 -10.58 -2.74
C THR A 78 12.92 -10.00 -2.36
N LEU A 79 12.96 -8.95 -1.54
CA LEU A 79 14.21 -8.38 -1.04
C LEU A 79 14.92 -9.31 -0.05
N LEU A 80 14.18 -9.98 0.85
CA LEU A 80 14.76 -11.02 1.71
C LEU A 80 15.32 -12.19 0.90
N PHE A 81 14.58 -12.61 -0.14
CA PHE A 81 15.04 -13.63 -1.07
C PHE A 81 16.31 -13.19 -1.81
N ASN A 82 16.39 -11.94 -2.25
CA ASN A 82 17.59 -11.35 -2.87
C ASN A 82 18.80 -11.33 -1.91
N ILE A 83 18.60 -11.09 -0.60
CA ILE A 83 19.69 -11.21 0.39
C ILE A 83 20.18 -12.65 0.46
N ALA A 84 19.27 -13.62 0.61
CA ALA A 84 19.61 -15.04 0.68
C ALA A 84 20.34 -15.52 -0.58
N ALA A 85 19.86 -15.09 -1.76
CA ALA A 85 20.50 -15.29 -3.05
C ALA A 85 21.96 -14.88 -3.06
N THR A 86 22.18 -13.64 -2.61
CA THR A 86 23.46 -12.98 -2.69
C THR A 86 24.44 -13.66 -1.76
N LEU A 87 24.00 -14.04 -0.55
CA LEU A 87 24.80 -14.85 0.39
C LEU A 87 25.23 -16.19 -0.22
N VAL A 88 24.31 -16.92 -0.87
CA VAL A 88 24.63 -18.21 -1.51
C VAL A 88 25.63 -18.02 -2.66
N LEU A 89 25.42 -17.05 -3.54
CA LEU A 89 26.34 -16.76 -4.65
C LEU A 89 27.74 -16.38 -4.16
N VAL A 90 27.81 -15.60 -3.10
CA VAL A 90 29.05 -15.17 -2.44
C VAL A 90 29.79 -16.35 -1.82
N SER A 91 29.08 -17.18 -1.05
CA SER A 91 29.66 -18.40 -0.46
C SER A 91 30.15 -19.40 -1.52
N SER A 92 29.58 -19.35 -2.72
CA SER A 92 29.96 -20.20 -3.86
C SER A 92 31.17 -19.66 -4.65
N GLY A 93 31.81 -18.59 -4.19
CA GLY A 93 33.05 -18.06 -4.77
C GLY A 93 32.86 -17.04 -5.90
N ALA A 94 31.68 -16.43 -6.03
CA ALA A 94 31.49 -15.33 -6.97
C ALA A 94 32.37 -14.11 -6.58
N LYS A 95 33.23 -13.63 -7.49
CA LYS A 95 34.10 -12.47 -7.25
C LYS A 95 33.27 -11.19 -7.01
N GLY A 96 33.66 -10.38 -6.01
CA GLY A 96 32.96 -9.14 -5.61
C GLY A 96 32.08 -9.27 -4.36
N SER A 97 32.51 -10.10 -3.41
CA SER A 97 31.61 -10.88 -2.56
C SER A 97 30.90 -10.16 -1.40
N PHE A 98 31.48 -9.12 -0.79
CA PHE A 98 30.87 -8.56 0.43
C PHE A 98 29.96 -7.34 0.18
N LEU A 99 30.33 -6.45 -0.75
CA LEU A 99 29.59 -5.22 -1.02
C LEU A 99 28.18 -5.49 -1.54
N ASN A 100 27.99 -6.52 -2.37
CA ASN A 100 26.66 -6.88 -2.89
C ASN A 100 25.72 -7.32 -1.77
N VAL A 101 26.23 -8.04 -0.76
CA VAL A 101 25.45 -8.44 0.41
C VAL A 101 25.02 -7.20 1.19
N LEU A 102 25.96 -6.29 1.47
CA LEU A 102 25.63 -5.02 2.14
C LEU A 102 24.57 -4.22 1.37
N TYR A 103 24.72 -4.09 0.05
CA TYR A 103 23.73 -3.39 -0.76
C TYR A 103 22.36 -4.08 -0.75
N SER A 104 22.30 -5.41 -0.76
CA SER A 104 21.02 -6.13 -0.64
C SER A 104 20.33 -5.87 0.71
N ILE A 105 21.11 -5.78 1.80
CA ILE A 105 20.60 -5.43 3.14
C ILE A 105 20.11 -3.98 3.18
N PHE A 106 20.88 -3.03 2.66
CA PHE A 106 20.45 -1.63 2.60
C PHE A 106 19.19 -1.45 1.74
N ASN A 107 19.12 -2.13 0.60
CA ASN A 107 17.92 -2.13 -0.25
C ASN A 107 16.72 -2.68 0.52
N PHE A 108 16.88 -3.79 1.27
CA PHE A 108 15.81 -4.31 2.11
C PHE A 108 15.33 -3.28 3.14
N ILE A 109 16.24 -2.66 3.89
CA ILE A 109 15.88 -1.68 4.93
C ILE A 109 15.17 -0.48 4.32
N ILE A 110 15.77 0.16 3.32
CA ILE A 110 15.26 1.40 2.71
C ILE A 110 13.90 1.14 2.04
N VAL A 111 13.82 0.13 1.18
CA VAL A 111 12.60 -0.16 0.42
C VAL A 111 11.49 -0.68 1.34
N SER A 112 11.80 -1.42 2.41
CA SER A 112 10.77 -1.84 3.38
C SER A 112 10.22 -0.67 4.18
N LEU A 113 11.04 0.31 4.58
CA LEU A 113 10.57 1.50 5.28
C LEU A 113 9.72 2.40 4.37
N VAL A 114 10.20 2.66 3.14
CA VAL A 114 9.44 3.42 2.13
C VAL A 114 8.15 2.69 1.76
N GLY A 115 8.20 1.37 1.62
CA GLY A 115 7.04 0.53 1.34
C GLY A 115 6.01 0.56 2.45
N LEU A 116 6.44 0.51 3.72
CA LEU A 116 5.56 0.63 4.89
C LEU A 116 4.88 2.00 4.93
N TYR A 117 5.65 3.08 4.70
CA TYR A 117 5.14 4.44 4.62
C TYR A 117 4.12 4.60 3.47
N SER A 118 4.43 4.05 2.29
CA SER A 118 3.53 4.03 1.13
C SER A 118 2.22 3.33 1.49
N PHE A 119 2.30 2.10 2.01
CA PHE A 119 1.14 1.33 2.45
C PHE A 119 0.29 2.07 3.49
N TYR A 120 0.91 2.70 4.49
CA TYR A 120 0.18 3.48 5.49
C TYR A 120 -0.60 4.64 4.86
N ASN A 121 -0.03 5.32 3.87
CA ASN A 121 -0.73 6.38 3.14
C ASN A 121 -1.93 5.86 2.33
N ALA A 122 -1.84 4.66 1.74
CA ALA A 122 -3.00 4.02 1.10
C ALA A 122 -4.09 3.69 2.12
N TYR A 123 -3.71 3.03 3.21
CA TYR A 123 -4.63 2.63 4.28
C TYR A 123 -5.33 3.83 4.92
N LYS A 124 -4.55 4.76 5.48
CA LYS A 124 -5.10 5.94 6.16
C LYS A 124 -5.85 6.85 5.20
N GLY A 125 -5.34 7.00 3.97
CA GLY A 125 -5.99 7.79 2.93
C GLY A 125 -7.39 7.26 2.58
N LEU A 126 -7.55 5.94 2.49
CA LEU A 126 -8.85 5.33 2.20
C LEU A 126 -9.76 5.27 3.43
N ALA A 127 -9.23 5.00 4.63
CA ALA A 127 -10.00 5.00 5.87
C ALA A 127 -10.57 6.38 6.23
N THR A 128 -9.80 7.45 6.00
CA THR A 128 -10.20 8.84 6.31
C THR A 128 -10.80 9.60 5.13
N ASN A 129 -10.93 8.96 3.95
CA ASN A 129 -11.26 9.63 2.68
C ASN A 129 -10.35 10.84 2.37
N ASN A 130 -9.08 10.79 2.79
CA ASN A 130 -8.09 11.82 2.53
C ASN A 130 -7.39 11.57 1.19
N MET A 131 -7.78 12.36 0.18
CA MET A 131 -7.23 12.26 -1.17
C MET A 131 -5.72 12.55 -1.23
N SER A 132 -5.20 13.48 -0.41
CA SER A 132 -3.78 13.83 -0.41
C SER A 132 -2.91 12.64 0.00
N MET A 133 -3.33 11.89 1.03
CA MET A 133 -2.63 10.68 1.46
C MET A 133 -2.70 9.58 0.40
N SER A 134 -3.88 9.33 -0.16
CA SER A 134 -4.03 8.36 -1.25
C SER A 134 -3.16 8.73 -2.46
N LEU A 135 -3.03 10.02 -2.80
CA LEU A 135 -2.16 10.50 -3.88
C LEU A 135 -0.67 10.27 -3.57
N LYS A 136 -0.23 10.51 -2.33
CA LYS A 136 1.15 10.20 -1.89
C LYS A 136 1.47 8.72 -2.09
N TYR A 137 0.55 7.83 -1.72
CA TYR A 137 0.71 6.41 -2.03
C TYR A 137 0.90 6.16 -3.53
N ILE A 138 0.03 6.70 -4.38
CA ILE A 138 0.14 6.51 -5.84
C ILE A 138 1.49 6.99 -6.37
N MET A 139 1.97 8.15 -5.93
CA MET A 139 3.28 8.68 -6.36
C MET A 139 4.43 7.76 -5.96
N ILE A 140 4.45 7.31 -4.69
CA ILE A 140 5.51 6.43 -4.19
C ILE A 140 5.41 5.04 -4.86
N GLN A 141 4.21 4.53 -5.07
CA GLN A 141 3.98 3.25 -5.74
C GLN A 141 4.41 3.29 -7.21
N CYS A 142 4.17 4.40 -7.92
CA CYS A 142 4.69 4.60 -9.28
C CYS A 142 6.23 4.59 -9.31
N LEU A 143 6.89 5.27 -8.38
CA LEU A 143 8.35 5.21 -8.25
C LEU A 143 8.84 3.79 -7.95
N THR A 144 8.12 3.07 -7.08
CA THR A 144 8.43 1.66 -6.75
C THR A 144 8.27 0.75 -7.97
N ILE A 145 7.25 0.98 -8.81
CA ILE A 145 7.04 0.26 -10.07
C ILE A 145 8.21 0.49 -11.03
N VAL A 146 8.68 1.73 -11.18
CA VAL A 146 9.88 2.04 -11.99
C VAL A 146 11.09 1.30 -11.45
N PHE A 147 11.29 1.31 -10.12
CA PHE A 147 12.34 0.53 -9.47
C PHE A 147 12.23 -0.98 -9.74
N MET A 148 11.03 -1.56 -9.73
CA MET A 148 10.82 -2.98 -10.08
C MET A 148 11.19 -3.26 -11.54
N VAL A 149 10.81 -2.40 -12.49
CA VAL A 149 11.19 -2.53 -13.91
C VAL A 149 12.70 -2.50 -14.07
N VAL A 150 13.39 -1.58 -13.39
CA VAL A 150 14.86 -1.52 -13.37
C VAL A 150 15.44 -2.80 -12.76
N SER A 151 14.86 -3.30 -11.66
CA SER A 151 15.33 -4.53 -10.99
C SER A 151 15.20 -5.78 -11.87
N VAL A 152 14.19 -5.85 -12.75
CA VAL A 152 14.04 -6.94 -13.73
C VAL A 152 15.01 -6.79 -14.91
N SER A 153 15.17 -5.57 -15.42
CA SER A 153 15.80 -5.34 -16.73
C SER A 153 17.29 -5.00 -16.66
N ALA A 154 17.77 -4.38 -15.58
CA ALA A 154 19.11 -3.83 -15.54
C ALA A 154 20.19 -4.91 -15.48
N TYR A 155 21.15 -4.81 -16.40
CA TYR A 155 22.37 -5.59 -16.36
C TYR A 155 23.29 -5.05 -15.26
N GLY A 156 23.52 -5.81 -14.19
CA GLY A 156 24.50 -5.48 -13.16
C GLY A 156 24.00 -4.66 -11.97
N ALA A 157 22.69 -4.44 -11.84
CA ALA A 157 22.12 -4.05 -10.54
C ALA A 157 22.40 -5.14 -9.48
N ASN A 158 22.30 -4.81 -8.19
CA ASN A 158 22.39 -5.79 -7.08
C ASN A 158 21.22 -6.80 -7.06
N PHE A 159 20.45 -6.87 -8.15
CA PHE A 159 19.31 -7.76 -8.35
C PHE A 159 19.64 -8.75 -9.46
N ASN A 160 19.24 -10.01 -9.28
CA ASN A 160 19.42 -11.04 -10.32
C ASN A 160 18.20 -11.07 -11.25
N GLY A 161 17.83 -9.93 -11.82
CA GLY A 161 16.79 -9.87 -12.85
C GLY A 161 17.23 -10.52 -14.17
N LEU A 162 16.33 -10.55 -15.15
CA LEU A 162 16.55 -11.15 -16.48
C LEU A 162 17.82 -10.61 -17.17
N GLY A 163 18.17 -9.34 -16.94
CA GLY A 163 19.42 -8.75 -17.42
C GLY A 163 20.66 -9.55 -17.01
N SER A 164 20.65 -10.19 -15.84
CA SER A 164 21.77 -10.98 -15.31
C SER A 164 21.91 -12.38 -15.93
N LEU A 165 20.98 -12.84 -16.79
CA LEU A 165 21.05 -14.17 -17.43
C LEU A 165 22.35 -14.38 -18.22
N LYS A 166 22.82 -13.34 -18.93
CA LYS A 166 24.08 -13.43 -19.68
C LYS A 166 25.28 -13.62 -18.74
N LYS A 167 25.29 -12.91 -17.62
CA LYS A 167 26.34 -13.02 -16.59
C LYS A 167 26.34 -14.42 -15.95
N ALA A 168 25.15 -14.94 -15.62
CA ALA A 168 25.00 -16.29 -15.08
C ALA A 168 25.45 -17.38 -16.08
N ASN A 169 25.14 -17.20 -17.37
CA ASN A 169 25.54 -18.15 -18.42
C ASN A 169 27.04 -18.21 -18.69
N ASN A 170 27.76 -17.12 -18.41
CA ASN A 170 29.21 -17.01 -18.55
C ASN A 170 29.96 -17.37 -17.25
N ALA A 171 29.24 -17.73 -16.18
CA ALA A 171 29.85 -18.16 -14.94
C ALA A 171 30.52 -19.55 -15.08
N SER A 172 31.36 -19.91 -14.11
CA SER A 172 32.00 -21.23 -14.10
C SER A 172 30.94 -22.35 -14.07
N SER A 173 31.26 -23.48 -14.70
CA SER A 173 30.33 -24.60 -14.87
C SER A 173 29.69 -25.07 -13.57
N LYS A 174 30.42 -24.98 -12.45
CA LYS A 174 29.95 -25.38 -11.11
C LYS A 174 28.79 -24.53 -10.58
N ILE A 175 28.77 -23.22 -10.86
CA ILE A 175 27.76 -22.30 -10.31
C ILE A 175 26.72 -21.86 -11.33
N LYS A 176 26.98 -22.09 -12.63
CA LYS A 176 26.15 -21.62 -13.74
C LYS A 176 24.69 -22.04 -13.62
N GLN A 177 24.41 -23.34 -13.43
CA GLN A 177 23.03 -23.85 -13.39
C GLN A 177 22.24 -23.26 -12.22
N MET A 178 22.84 -23.25 -11.02
CA MET A 178 22.25 -22.66 -9.83
C MET A 178 21.97 -21.16 -10.03
N TRP A 179 22.93 -20.41 -10.56
CA TRP A 179 22.75 -18.97 -10.79
C TRP A 179 21.67 -18.68 -11.83
N VAL A 180 21.62 -19.43 -12.94
CA VAL A 180 20.57 -19.28 -13.95
C VAL A 180 19.19 -19.57 -13.35
N ALA A 181 19.04 -20.67 -12.60
CA ALA A 181 17.78 -20.99 -11.91
C ALA A 181 17.37 -19.86 -10.96
N TRP A 182 18.33 -19.31 -10.23
CA TRP A 182 18.08 -18.21 -9.31
C TRP A 182 17.62 -16.93 -10.02
N VAL A 183 18.29 -16.55 -11.11
CA VAL A 183 17.90 -15.40 -11.93
C VAL A 183 16.46 -15.55 -12.42
N ILE A 184 16.07 -16.75 -12.85
CA ILE A 184 14.69 -17.03 -13.31
C ILE A 184 13.69 -16.85 -12.16
N VAL A 185 13.94 -17.45 -10.99
CA VAL A 185 13.05 -17.35 -9.83
C VAL A 185 12.91 -15.89 -9.36
N GLU A 186 14.03 -15.18 -9.19
CA GLU A 186 14.01 -13.79 -8.76
C GLU A 186 13.29 -12.88 -9.78
N SER A 187 13.46 -13.14 -11.08
CA SER A 187 12.74 -12.43 -12.14
C SER A 187 11.23 -12.66 -12.07
N ILE A 188 10.77 -13.90 -11.83
CA ILE A 188 9.35 -14.21 -11.64
C ILE A 188 8.78 -13.44 -10.45
N MET A 189 9.51 -13.42 -9.33
CA MET A 189 9.09 -12.68 -8.12
C MET A 189 8.97 -11.18 -8.39
N TRP A 190 9.91 -10.58 -9.13
CA TRP A 190 9.82 -9.18 -9.52
C TRP A 190 8.66 -8.90 -10.48
N ILE A 191 8.35 -9.81 -11.41
CA ILE A 191 7.19 -9.66 -12.31
C ILE A 191 5.88 -9.74 -11.51
N ILE A 192 5.76 -10.67 -10.56
CA ILE A 192 4.59 -10.75 -9.66
C ILE A 192 4.45 -9.47 -8.84
N ASN A 193 5.56 -8.94 -8.32
CA ASN A 193 5.59 -7.65 -7.63
C ASN A 193 5.11 -6.51 -8.53
N LEU A 194 5.58 -6.46 -9.78
CA LEU A 194 5.19 -5.45 -10.75
C LEU A 194 3.68 -5.49 -11.02
N CYS A 195 3.13 -6.68 -11.30
CA CYS A 195 1.71 -6.86 -11.54
C CYS A 195 0.88 -6.48 -10.31
N THR A 196 1.28 -6.91 -9.11
CA THR A 196 0.59 -6.59 -7.85
C THR A 196 0.69 -5.11 -7.52
N GLY A 197 1.82 -4.48 -7.77
CA GLY A 197 2.06 -3.05 -7.58
C GLY A 197 1.19 -2.19 -8.50
N ILE A 198 1.12 -2.54 -9.79
CA ILE A 198 0.24 -1.85 -10.74
C ILE A 198 -1.23 -2.04 -10.33
N TYR A 199 -1.64 -3.27 -10.01
CA TYR A 199 -3.02 -3.56 -9.64
C TYR A 199 -3.45 -2.84 -8.36
N SER A 200 -2.59 -2.81 -7.34
CA SER A 200 -2.86 -2.09 -6.09
C SER A 200 -2.94 -0.58 -6.31
N ALA A 201 -2.05 0.01 -7.12
CA ALA A 201 -2.12 1.42 -7.51
C ALA A 201 -3.45 1.75 -8.21
N LEU A 202 -3.88 0.93 -9.18
CA LEU A 202 -5.15 1.11 -9.87
C LEU A 202 -6.34 0.99 -8.92
N LYS A 203 -6.32 0.02 -8.00
CA LYS A 203 -7.38 -0.15 -7.00
C LYS A 203 -7.47 1.02 -6.05
N VAL A 204 -6.37 1.52 -5.52
CA VAL A 204 -6.40 2.71 -4.65
C VAL A 204 -6.84 3.94 -5.44
N GLN A 205 -6.38 4.09 -6.69
CA GLN A 205 -6.80 5.19 -7.57
C GLN A 205 -8.31 5.19 -7.86
N GLN A 206 -8.92 4.01 -8.05
CA GLN A 206 -10.37 3.89 -8.29
C GLN A 206 -11.21 4.13 -7.03
N ASN A 207 -10.65 3.82 -5.86
CA ASN A 207 -11.36 3.92 -4.58
C ASN A 207 -11.06 5.20 -3.80
N ARG A 208 -10.11 6.01 -4.26
CA ARG A 208 -9.90 7.33 -3.68
C ARG A 208 -11.16 8.17 -3.94
N ARG A 209 -11.80 8.59 -2.87
CA ARG A 209 -12.91 9.55 -2.93
C ARG A 209 -12.37 10.89 -2.46
N GLU A 210 -12.79 11.97 -3.10
CA GLU A 210 -12.68 13.28 -2.48
C GLU A 210 -13.64 13.27 -1.28
N GLY A 211 -13.09 12.99 -0.09
CA GLY A 211 -13.81 13.24 1.14
C GLY A 211 -14.19 14.71 1.20
N ARG A 212 -15.46 14.99 1.53
CA ARG A 212 -15.92 16.33 1.92
C ARG A 212 -14.91 16.95 2.89
N PRO A 213 -14.65 18.28 2.82
CA PRO A 213 -13.72 18.96 3.70
C PRO A 213 -13.92 18.46 5.12
N THR A 214 -12.90 17.82 5.67
CA THR A 214 -12.92 17.26 7.01
C THR A 214 -13.27 18.39 7.95
N ALA A 215 -14.47 18.35 8.55
CA ALA A 215 -14.93 19.28 9.58
C ALA A 215 -14.17 19.09 10.91
N PHE A 216 -12.91 18.66 10.85
CA PHE A 216 -11.97 18.81 11.93
C PHE A 216 -11.20 20.10 11.65
N PRO A 217 -11.66 21.27 12.16
CA PRO A 217 -10.71 22.30 12.44
C PRO A 217 -9.68 21.63 13.36
N LEU A 218 -8.42 21.62 12.93
CA LEU A 218 -7.32 21.46 13.86
C LEU A 218 -7.58 22.54 14.91
N THR A 219 -8.02 22.14 16.09
CA THR A 219 -7.99 23.03 17.24
C THR A 219 -6.52 23.27 17.48
N GLU A 220 -5.99 24.30 16.83
CA GLU A 220 -4.82 25.01 17.29
C GLU A 220 -5.12 25.34 18.74
N ASN A 221 -4.53 24.59 19.67
CA ASN A 221 -4.49 25.01 21.05
C ASN A 221 -3.58 26.25 21.04
N PRO A 222 -4.10 27.46 21.34
CA PRO A 222 -3.22 28.58 21.59
C PRO A 222 -2.48 28.27 22.89
N THR A 223 -1.18 27.99 22.77
CA THR A 223 -0.23 28.09 23.87
C THR A 223 0.14 29.54 24.10
#